data_AF-A0AAN5IAT5-F1
#
_entry.id   AF-A0AAN5IAT5-F1
#
_cell.length_a   1.000
_cell.length_b   1.000
_cell.length_c   1.000
_cell.angle_alpha   90.00
_cell.angle_beta   90.00
_cell.angle_gamma   90.00
#
_symmetry.space_group_name_H-M   'P 1'
#
loop_
_entity.id
_entity.type
_entity.pdbx_description
1 polymer ?
#
loop_
_entity_poly.entity_id
_entity_poly.type
_entity_poly.pdbx_seq_one_letter_code
_entity_poly.pdbx_strand_id
1 'polypeptide(L)'
;MILFGGALLMSSLHVYTINWRCWWYETIVVLYAIEGSTLIISIALVIYARRKIRIMPFDGDRLSAKYQIKEVLNFSIAILPSILISAIMHTFSLVPTLLLSNGVITYPVSSVFYFSIHSLNCIFTKLALIVCHKGMRQRFQRMIFRRDSKVAMIETDAEKEGKHNFEQMKAAWDGPQRYPREFRKS
;
A
#
# COMPACT_ATOMS: atom_id res chain seq x y z
N MET A 1 -22.99 -2.74 -6.37
CA MET A 1 -23.33 -3.26 -7.72
C MET A 1 -22.76 -2.42 -8.86
N ILE A 2 -22.85 -1.09 -8.83
CA ILE A 2 -22.38 -0.20 -9.91
C ILE A 2 -20.89 -0.43 -10.27
N LEU A 3 -20.01 -0.52 -9.27
CA LEU A 3 -18.58 -0.79 -9.47
C LEU A 3 -18.31 -2.14 -10.16
N PHE A 4 -19.07 -3.17 -9.79
CA PHE A 4 -18.91 -4.51 -10.36
C PHE A 4 -19.40 -4.57 -11.82
N GLY A 5 -20.55 -3.94 -12.10
CA GLY A 5 -21.07 -3.82 -13.46
C GLY A 5 -20.14 -3.02 -14.38
N GLY A 6 -19.58 -1.91 -13.87
CA GLY A 6 -18.58 -1.12 -14.60
C GLY A 6 -17.30 -1.90 -14.89
N ALA A 7 -16.80 -2.67 -13.92
CA ALA A 7 -15.59 -3.49 -14.12
C ALA A 7 -15.82 -4.61 -15.15
N LEU A 8 -16.99 -5.26 -15.13
CA LEU A 8 -17.34 -6.28 -16.13
C LEU A 8 -17.45 -5.68 -17.53
N LEU A 9 -18.16 -4.56 -17.68
CA LEU A 9 -18.31 -3.88 -18.97
C LEU A 9 -16.94 -3.47 -19.53
N MET A 10 -16.09 -2.86 -18.69
CA MET A 10 -14.73 -2.48 -19.08
C MET A 10 -13.89 -3.68 -19.49
N SER A 11 -13.97 -4.79 -18.74
CA SER A 11 -13.25 -6.03 -19.06
C SER A 11 -13.71 -6.63 -20.40
N SER A 12 -15.02 -6.69 -20.64
CA SER A 12 -15.58 -7.18 -21.90
C SER A 12 -15.21 -6.30 -23.09
N LEU A 13 -15.26 -4.96 -22.92
CA LEU A 13 -14.81 -4.01 -23.93
C LEU A 13 -13.32 -4.18 -24.22
N HIS A 14 -12.49 -4.37 -23.20
CA HIS A 14 -11.06 -4.59 -23.37
C HIS A 14 -10.76 -5.85 -24.18
N VAL A 15 -11.38 -6.98 -23.81
CA VAL A 15 -11.23 -8.25 -24.54
C VAL A 15 -11.69 -8.10 -25.99
N TYR A 16 -12.81 -7.41 -26.23
CA TYR A 16 -13.29 -7.13 -27.57
C TYR A 16 -12.29 -6.28 -28.37
N THR A 17 -11.77 -5.19 -27.79
CA THR A 17 -10.80 -4.31 -28.47
C THR A 17 -9.49 -5.03 -28.78
N ILE A 18 -8.99 -5.84 -27.86
CA ILE A 18 -7.74 -6.59 -28.04
C ILE A 18 -7.90 -7.61 -29.18
N ASN A 19 -8.99 -8.38 -29.17
CA ASN A 19 -9.19 -9.47 -30.12
C ASN A 19 -9.58 -8.97 -31.52
N TRP A 20 -10.36 -7.89 -31.60
CA TRP A 20 -10.86 -7.38 -32.89
C TRP A 20 -9.96 -6.34 -33.55
N ARG A 21 -9.25 -5.51 -32.75
CA ARG A 21 -8.36 -4.45 -33.27
C ARG A 21 -6.87 -4.82 -33.21
N CYS A 22 -6.52 -6.00 -32.67
CA CYS A 22 -5.15 -6.45 -32.46
C CYS A 22 -4.29 -5.45 -31.65
N TRP A 23 -4.90 -4.74 -30.70
CA TRP A 23 -4.25 -3.72 -29.86
C TRP A 23 -3.47 -4.32 -28.68
N TRP A 24 -2.62 -5.31 -28.97
CA TRP A 24 -1.84 -6.02 -27.95
C TRP A 24 -0.82 -5.09 -27.27
N TYR A 25 -0.11 -4.27 -28.05
CA TYR A 25 0.91 -3.37 -27.53
C TYR A 25 0.33 -2.13 -26.84
N GLU A 26 -0.73 -1.55 -27.40
CA GLU A 26 -1.39 -0.36 -26.83
C GLU A 26 -1.92 -0.63 -25.42
N THR A 27 -2.49 -1.82 -25.19
CA THR A 27 -2.99 -2.24 -23.88
C THR A 27 -1.88 -2.26 -22.83
N ILE A 28 -0.68 -2.65 -23.24
CA ILE A 28 0.48 -2.73 -22.36
C ILE A 28 1.01 -1.35 -22.02
N VAL A 29 1.02 -0.43 -22.99
CA VAL A 29 1.35 0.98 -22.75
C VAL A 29 0.39 1.61 -21.75
N VAL A 30 -0.92 1.37 -21.90
CA VAL A 30 -1.94 1.84 -20.95
C VAL A 30 -1.71 1.26 -19.55
N LEU A 31 -1.40 -0.04 -19.45
CA LEU A 31 -1.11 -0.69 -18.17
C LEU A 31 0.10 -0.04 -17.47
N TYR A 32 1.22 0.13 -18.18
CA TYR A 32 2.40 0.79 -17.63
C TYR A 32 2.16 2.26 -17.29
N ALA A 33 1.32 2.96 -18.04
CA ALA A 33 0.93 4.32 -17.72
C ALA A 33 0.15 4.38 -16.39
N ILE A 34 -0.78 3.45 -16.18
CA ILE A 34 -1.52 3.33 -14.92
C ILE A 34 -0.56 2.98 -13.78
N GLU A 35 0.25 1.92 -13.91
CA GLU A 35 1.21 1.53 -12.87
C GLU A 35 2.21 2.64 -12.56
N GLY A 36 2.77 3.28 -13.60
CA GLY A 36 3.67 4.42 -13.46
C GLY A 36 3.02 5.60 -12.75
N SER A 37 1.76 5.92 -13.06
CA SER A 37 1.02 6.97 -12.35
C SER A 37 0.81 6.63 -10.87
N THR A 38 0.50 5.37 -10.54
CA THR A 38 0.35 4.94 -9.14
C THR A 38 1.67 4.99 -8.38
N LEU A 39 2.79 4.70 -9.04
CA LEU A 39 4.13 4.82 -8.46
C LEU A 39 4.46 6.28 -8.16
N ILE A 40 4.22 7.18 -9.10
CA ILE A 40 4.44 8.63 -8.94
C ILE A 40 3.61 9.18 -7.77
N ILE A 41 2.30 8.85 -7.73
CA ILE A 41 1.40 9.26 -6.65
C ILE A 41 1.90 8.72 -5.30
N SER A 42 2.32 7.45 -5.25
CA SER A 42 2.85 6.83 -4.03
C SER A 42 4.12 7.53 -3.54
N ILE A 43 5.05 7.86 -4.43
CA ILE A 43 6.27 8.61 -4.09
C ILE A 43 5.91 10.01 -3.57
N ALA A 44 5.01 10.72 -4.26
CA ALA A 44 4.56 12.04 -3.85
C ALA A 44 3.92 12.03 -2.45
N LEU A 45 3.08 11.04 -2.15
CA LEU A 45 2.50 10.83 -0.83
C LEU A 45 3.56 10.57 0.25
N VAL A 46 4.58 9.76 -0.04
CA VAL A 46 5.69 9.50 0.88
C VAL A 46 6.45 10.78 1.19
N ILE A 47 6.78 11.58 0.17
CA ILE A 47 7.49 12.86 0.34
C ILE A 47 6.63 13.84 1.15
N TYR A 48 5.36 13.98 0.78
CA TYR A 48 4.41 14.86 1.47
C TYR A 48 4.23 14.48 2.94
N ALA A 49 4.00 13.20 3.23
CA ALA A 49 3.80 12.71 4.60
C ALA A 49 5.07 12.90 5.44
N ARG A 50 6.26 12.62 4.91
CA ARG A 50 7.54 12.88 5.59
C ARG A 50 7.72 14.36 5.92
N ARG A 51 7.43 15.25 4.96
CA ARG A 51 7.52 16.71 5.16
C ARG A 51 6.52 17.17 6.22
N LYS A 52 5.28 16.70 6.15
CA LYS A 52 4.20 17.04 7.10
C LYS A 52 4.54 16.60 8.52
N ILE A 53 5.05 15.38 8.72
CA ILE A 53 5.46 14.86 10.03
C ILE A 53 6.59 15.68 10.66
N ARG A 54 7.55 16.15 9.85
CA ARG A 54 8.68 16.95 10.34
C ARG A 54 8.26 18.35 10.84
N ILE A 55 7.25 18.96 10.23
CA ILE A 55 6.82 20.33 10.52
C ILE A 55 5.78 20.39 11.65
N MET A 56 5.07 19.30 11.93
CA MET A 56 3.97 19.30 12.89
C MET A 56 4.46 19.32 14.37
N PRO A 57 4.12 20.37 15.15
CA PRO A 57 4.48 20.45 16.57
C PRO A 57 3.74 19.38 17.39
N PHE A 58 4.35 18.95 18.50
CA PHE A 58 3.75 18.00 19.43
C PHE A 58 2.76 18.75 20.33
N ASP A 59 1.47 18.51 20.08
CA ASP A 59 0.37 19.03 20.89
C ASP A 59 -0.62 17.88 21.12
N GLY A 60 -1.32 17.86 22.26
CA GLY A 60 -2.13 16.73 22.70
C GLY A 60 -3.18 16.31 21.66
N ASP A 61 -3.92 17.27 21.11
CA ASP A 61 -4.95 17.06 20.09
C ASP A 61 -4.37 16.72 18.71
N ARG A 62 -3.12 17.12 18.45
CA ARG A 62 -2.43 16.89 17.18
C ARG A 62 -1.70 15.55 17.13
N LEU A 63 -1.59 14.86 18.25
CA LEU A 63 -0.94 13.56 18.36
C LEU A 63 -1.67 12.50 17.51
N SER A 64 -3.00 12.46 17.57
CA SER A 64 -3.83 11.55 16.76
C SER A 64 -3.61 11.74 15.26
N ALA A 65 -3.60 12.99 14.78
CA ALA A 65 -3.32 13.30 13.38
C ALA A 65 -1.92 12.85 12.95
N LYS A 66 -0.92 12.99 13.83
CA LYS A 66 0.45 12.53 13.58
C LYS A 66 0.52 11.01 13.43
N TYR A 67 -0.22 10.24 14.23
CA TYR A 67 -0.33 8.79 14.07
C TYR A 67 -0.97 8.40 12.74
N GLN A 68 -2.09 9.03 12.37
CA GLN A 68 -2.75 8.74 11.09
C GLN A 68 -1.81 9.00 9.90
N ILE A 69 -1.09 10.12 9.90
CA ILE A 69 -0.11 10.43 8.84
C ILE A 69 1.04 9.41 8.84
N LYS A 70 1.50 8.96 10.01
CA LYS A 70 2.56 7.94 10.14
C LYS A 70 2.09 6.58 9.64
N GLU A 71 0.83 6.20 9.88
CA GLU A 71 0.23 4.98 9.35
C GLU A 71 0.13 5.03 7.83
N VAL A 72 -0.37 6.14 7.26
CA VAL A 72 -0.43 6.36 5.81
C VAL A 72 0.97 6.30 5.19
N LEU A 73 1.99 6.88 5.85
CA LEU A 73 3.37 6.81 5.39
C LEU A 73 3.90 5.37 5.36
N ASN A 74 3.69 4.61 6.45
CA ASN A 74 4.12 3.22 6.53
C ASN A 74 3.43 2.35 5.47
N PHE A 75 2.14 2.60 5.23
CA PHE A 75 1.37 1.93 4.20
C PHE A 75 1.88 2.26 2.79
N SER A 76 2.11 3.55 2.52
CA SER A 76 2.63 4.01 1.21
C SER A 76 4.02 3.43 0.92
N ILE A 77 4.90 3.36 1.93
CA ILE A 77 6.22 2.73 1.79
C ILE A 77 6.10 1.23 1.50
N ALA A 78 5.14 0.54 2.14
CA ALA A 78 4.93 -0.89 1.93
C ALA A 78 4.31 -1.23 0.57
N ILE A 79 3.59 -0.29 -0.06
CA ILE A 79 3.01 -0.45 -1.40
C ILE A 79 4.09 -0.40 -2.50
N LEU A 80 5.12 0.43 -2.35
CA LEU A 80 6.18 0.60 -3.36
C LEU A 80 6.80 -0.72 -3.86
N PRO A 81 7.26 -1.65 -2.99
CA PRO A 81 7.80 -2.92 -3.46
C PRO A 81 6.74 -3.80 -4.16
N SER A 82 5.47 -3.67 -3.79
CA SER A 82 4.36 -4.37 -4.45
C SER A 82 4.16 -3.88 -5.89
N ILE A 83 4.16 -2.55 -6.09
CA ILE A 83 4.07 -1.95 -7.44
C ILE A 83 5.29 -2.37 -8.29
N LEU A 84 6.49 -2.38 -7.72
CA LEU A 84 7.70 -2.78 -8.43
C LEU A 84 7.65 -4.25 -8.89
N ILE A 85 7.22 -5.16 -8.01
CA ILE A 85 7.03 -6.57 -8.37
C ILE A 85 5.96 -6.71 -9.45
N SER A 86 4.85 -5.96 -9.35
CA SER A 86 3.80 -5.97 -10.36
C SER A 86 4.31 -5.57 -11.74
N ALA A 87 5.08 -4.48 -11.82
CA ALA A 87 5.67 -4.02 -13.08
C ALA A 87 6.60 -5.08 -13.69
N ILE A 88 7.42 -5.75 -12.87
CA ILE A 88 8.30 -6.85 -13.32
C ILE A 88 7.47 -8.02 -13.86
N MET A 89 6.42 -8.44 -13.14
CA MET A 89 5.56 -9.54 -13.55
C MET A 89 4.79 -9.22 -14.83
N HIS A 90 4.33 -7.98 -15.02
CA HIS A 90 3.73 -7.54 -16.27
C HIS A 90 4.75 -7.50 -17.41
N THR A 91 6.01 -7.16 -17.16
CA THR A 91 7.07 -7.31 -18.16
C THR A 91 7.24 -8.76 -18.58
N PHE A 92 7.18 -9.73 -17.64
CA PHE A 92 7.19 -11.15 -18.00
C PHE A 92 5.95 -11.58 -18.81
N SER A 93 4.80 -10.93 -18.59
CA SER A 93 3.58 -11.21 -19.36
C SER A 93 3.66 -10.82 -20.85
N LEU A 94 4.65 -10.02 -21.25
CA LEU A 94 4.96 -9.74 -22.67
C LEU A 94 5.53 -10.95 -23.41
N VAL A 95 6.23 -11.85 -22.71
CA VAL A 95 6.93 -12.98 -23.34
C VAL A 95 5.95 -13.90 -24.09
N PRO A 96 4.84 -14.35 -23.51
CA PRO A 96 3.82 -15.11 -24.24
C PRO A 96 3.22 -14.35 -25.43
N THR A 97 3.07 -13.03 -25.35
CA THR A 97 2.55 -12.21 -26.46
C THR A 97 3.52 -12.17 -27.62
N LEU A 98 4.82 -12.00 -27.35
CA LEU A 98 5.88 -12.02 -28.36
C LEU A 98 6.04 -13.42 -28.99
N LEU A 99 5.96 -14.48 -28.19
CA LEU A 99 6.01 -15.85 -28.71
C LEU A 99 4.79 -16.17 -29.60
N LEU A 100 3.61 -15.66 -29.23
CA LEU A 100 2.40 -15.80 -30.03
C LEU A 100 2.51 -15.03 -31.35
N SER A 101 3.03 -13.79 -31.34
CA SER A 101 3.19 -12.99 -32.56
C SER A 101 4.20 -13.59 -33.54
N ASN A 102 5.20 -14.32 -33.04
CA ASN A 102 6.17 -15.05 -33.88
C ASN A 102 5.65 -16.44 -34.32
N GLY A 103 4.43 -16.82 -33.97
CA GLY A 103 3.85 -18.12 -34.32
C GLY A 103 4.49 -19.31 -33.59
N VAL A 104 5.29 -19.08 -32.55
CA VAL A 104 5.97 -20.15 -31.77
C VAL A 104 4.98 -20.90 -30.90
N ILE A 105 3.99 -20.20 -30.33
CA ILE A 105 2.97 -20.77 -29.46
C ILE A 105 1.58 -20.47 -29.99
N THR A 106 0.62 -21.33 -29.67
CA THR A 106 -0.79 -21.15 -30.04
C THR A 106 -1.53 -20.26 -29.02
N TYR A 107 -2.64 -19.66 -29.46
CA TYR A 107 -3.50 -18.81 -28.61
C TYR A 107 -3.92 -19.43 -27.25
N PRO A 108 -4.38 -20.70 -27.16
CA PRO A 108 -4.78 -21.28 -25.87
C PRO A 108 -3.58 -21.40 -24.91
N VAL A 109 -2.39 -21.71 -25.42
CA VAL A 109 -1.17 -21.79 -24.61
C VAL A 109 -0.79 -20.40 -24.08
N SER A 110 -0.83 -19.37 -24.94
CA SER A 110 -0.60 -17.98 -24.54
C SER A 110 -1.57 -17.52 -23.44
N SER A 111 -2.85 -17.89 -23.56
CA SER A 111 -3.89 -17.59 -22.56
C SER A 111 -3.61 -18.24 -21.19
N VAL A 112 -3.16 -19.49 -21.17
CA VAL A 112 -2.79 -20.20 -19.92
C VAL A 112 -1.60 -19.52 -19.24
N PHE A 113 -0.57 -19.14 -20.01
CA PHE A 113 0.58 -18.40 -19.47
C PHE A 113 0.16 -17.04 -18.90
N TYR A 114 -0.67 -16.28 -19.63
CA TYR A 114 -1.15 -14.99 -19.18
C TYR A 114 -1.94 -15.10 -17.87
N PHE A 115 -2.89 -16.05 -17.78
CA PHE A 115 -3.65 -16.29 -16.55
C PHE A 115 -2.76 -16.70 -15.37
N SER A 116 -1.75 -17.54 -15.63
CA SER A 116 -0.80 -17.99 -14.61
C SER A 116 0.05 -16.84 -14.08
N ILE A 117 0.61 -16.01 -14.97
CA ILE A 117 1.42 -14.85 -14.60
C ILE A 117 0.56 -13.84 -13.83
N HIS A 118 -0.67 -13.58 -14.26
CA HIS A 118 -1.58 -12.68 -13.56
C HIS A 118 -1.93 -13.19 -12.15
N SER A 119 -2.22 -14.48 -12.02
CA SER A 119 -2.49 -15.11 -10.73
C SER A 119 -1.28 -15.05 -9.79
N LEU A 120 -0.08 -15.33 -10.31
CA LEU A 120 1.17 -15.19 -9.56
C LEU A 120 1.43 -13.74 -9.16
N ASN A 121 1.21 -12.78 -10.05
CA ASN A 121 1.32 -11.36 -9.73
C ASN A 121 0.42 -10.99 -8.55
N CYS A 122 -0.85 -11.41 -8.58
CA CYS A 122 -1.80 -11.19 -7.50
C CYS A 122 -1.39 -11.84 -6.17
N ILE A 123 -0.71 -12.99 -6.19
CA ILE A 123 -0.20 -13.67 -4.99
C ILE A 123 1.03 -12.92 -4.45
N PHE A 124 2.02 -12.64 -5.31
CA PHE A 124 3.26 -11.98 -4.90
C PHE A 124 3.02 -10.55 -4.41
N THR A 125 2.15 -9.77 -5.07
CA THR A 125 1.81 -8.42 -4.64
C THR A 125 1.14 -8.41 -3.26
N LYS A 126 0.22 -9.34 -2.98
CA LYS A 126 -0.40 -9.51 -1.66
C LYS A 126 0.61 -9.95 -0.61
N LEU A 127 1.47 -10.92 -0.93
CA LEU A 127 2.53 -11.38 -0.04
C LEU A 127 3.51 -10.25 0.28
N ALA A 128 3.93 -9.48 -0.71
CA ALA A 128 4.81 -8.32 -0.53
C ALA A 128 4.17 -7.30 0.42
N LEU A 129 2.88 -6.98 0.24
CA LEU A 129 2.17 -6.10 1.16
C LEU A 129 2.13 -6.64 2.60
N ILE A 130 1.88 -7.94 2.78
CA ILE A 130 1.86 -8.57 4.11
C ILE A 130 3.25 -8.54 4.75
N VAL A 131 4.32 -8.82 3.99
CA VAL A 131 5.70 -8.85 4.50
C VAL A 131 6.17 -7.44 4.86
N CYS A 132 5.94 -6.48 3.99
CA CYS A 132 6.44 -5.10 4.13
C CYS A 132 5.63 -4.27 5.13
N HIS A 133 4.33 -4.56 5.33
CA HIS A 133 3.49 -3.80 6.26
C HIS A 133 3.30 -4.52 7.59
N LYS A 134 4.00 -4.06 8.65
CA LYS A 134 3.96 -4.66 10.00
C LYS A 134 2.53 -4.83 10.53
N GLY A 135 1.66 -3.83 10.36
CA GLY A 135 0.28 -3.88 10.84
C GLY A 135 -0.56 -4.93 10.11
N MET A 136 -0.34 -5.13 8.80
CA MET A 136 -1.02 -6.19 8.05
C MET A 136 -0.48 -7.57 8.44
N ARG A 137 0.84 -7.70 8.63
CA ARG A 137 1.46 -8.94 9.11
C ARG A 137 0.87 -9.40 10.44
N GLN A 138 0.76 -8.51 11.41
CA GLN A 138 0.17 -8.81 12.72
C GLN A 138 -1.31 -9.19 12.62
N ARG A 139 -2.09 -8.57 11.72
CA ARG A 139 -3.48 -8.95 11.46
C ARG A 139 -3.58 -10.32 10.79
N PHE A 140 -2.75 -10.58 9.79
CA PHE A 140 -2.67 -11.86 9.09
C PHE A 140 -2.26 -13.00 10.03
N GLN A 141 -1.22 -12.79 10.84
CA GLN A 141 -0.78 -13.74 11.85
C GLN A 141 -1.88 -14.03 12.88
N ARG A 142 -2.67 -13.01 13.26
CA ARG A 142 -3.84 -13.21 14.14
C ARG A 142 -4.94 -14.04 13.50
N MET A 143 -5.21 -13.87 12.20
CA MET A 143 -6.25 -14.63 11.51
C MET A 143 -5.83 -16.09 11.26
N ILE A 144 -4.55 -16.34 10.96
CA ILE A 144 -4.05 -17.68 10.61
C ILE A 144 -3.57 -18.47 11.81
N PHE A 145 -2.80 -17.86 12.72
CA PHE A 145 -2.08 -18.57 13.78
C PHE A 145 -2.75 -18.46 15.16
N ARG A 146 -3.86 -17.73 15.32
CA ARG A 146 -4.54 -17.56 16.61
C ARG A 146 -5.85 -18.35 16.69
N ARG A 147 -5.72 -19.67 16.90
CA ARG A 147 -6.64 -20.47 17.73
C ARG A 147 -6.13 -20.29 19.18
N ASP A 148 -6.92 -19.65 20.03
CA ASP A 148 -6.76 -19.57 21.50
C ASP A 148 -5.45 -19.01 22.11
N SER A 149 -5.46 -17.71 22.43
CA SER A 149 -4.79 -17.09 23.60
C SER A 149 -4.92 -15.58 23.49
N LYS A 150 -6.17 -15.09 23.57
CA LYS A 150 -6.48 -13.66 23.62
C LYS A 150 -6.43 -13.27 25.10
N VAL A 151 -5.50 -12.41 25.50
CA VAL A 151 -5.54 -11.45 26.63
C VAL A 151 -4.11 -11.01 26.96
N ALA A 152 -3.19 -11.92 27.29
CA ALA A 152 -1.86 -11.54 27.81
C ALA A 152 -0.94 -10.77 26.84
N MET A 153 -0.96 -11.05 25.54
CA MET A 153 0.01 -10.46 24.60
C MET A 153 -0.39 -9.08 24.04
N ILE A 154 -1.69 -8.72 24.11
CA ILE A 154 -2.14 -7.37 23.73
C ILE A 154 -1.74 -6.37 24.82
N GLU A 155 -1.75 -6.83 26.07
CA GLU A 155 -1.36 -6.04 27.23
C GLU A 155 0.12 -5.62 27.14
N THR A 156 1.04 -6.53 26.77
CA THR A 156 2.49 -6.21 26.77
C THR A 156 2.93 -5.23 25.66
N ASP A 157 2.31 -5.29 24.47
CA ASP A 157 2.64 -4.39 23.35
C ASP A 157 1.93 -3.04 23.51
N ALA A 158 0.68 -3.04 24.00
CA ALA A 158 -0.04 -1.81 24.35
C ALA A 158 0.56 -1.11 25.59
N GLU A 159 1.12 -1.86 26.54
CA GLU A 159 1.79 -1.31 27.71
C GLU A 159 3.13 -0.68 27.31
N LYS A 160 3.93 -1.30 26.44
CA LYS A 160 5.17 -0.69 25.94
C LYS A 160 4.92 0.53 25.07
N GLU A 161 3.95 0.45 24.15
CA GLU A 161 3.56 1.58 23.32
C GLU A 161 2.93 2.69 24.19
N GLY A 162 2.12 2.30 25.17
CA GLY A 162 1.55 3.18 26.19
C GLY A 162 2.60 3.88 27.03
N LYS A 163 3.62 3.16 27.52
CA LYS A 163 4.73 3.72 28.32
C LYS A 163 5.55 4.71 27.50
N HIS A 164 5.87 4.35 26.25
CA HIS A 164 6.57 5.24 25.34
C HIS A 164 5.75 6.50 25.01
N ASN A 165 4.44 6.35 24.80
CA ASN A 165 3.53 7.46 24.56
C ASN A 165 3.36 8.33 25.82
N PHE A 166 3.33 7.72 27.00
CA PHE A 166 3.24 8.41 28.28
C PHE A 166 4.52 9.21 28.57
N GLU A 167 5.69 8.65 28.25
CA GLU A 167 6.97 9.36 28.32
C GLU A 167 7.03 10.54 27.34
N GLN A 168 6.50 10.37 26.13
CA GLN A 168 6.40 11.48 25.17
C GLN A 168 5.41 12.57 25.62
N MET A 169 4.27 12.19 26.19
CA MET A 169 3.30 13.12 26.77
C MET A 169 3.88 13.86 27.98
N LYS A 170 4.56 13.13 28.87
CA LYS A 170 5.26 13.71 30.03
C LYS A 170 6.35 14.68 29.59
N ALA A 171 7.15 14.34 28.59
CA ALA A 171 8.16 15.24 28.04
C ALA A 171 7.56 16.51 27.38
N ALA A 172 6.37 16.42 26.80
CA ALA A 172 5.65 17.58 26.28
C ALA A 172 5.02 18.43 27.39
N TRP A 173 4.53 17.79 28.45
CA TRP A 173 3.95 18.44 29.63
C TRP A 173 4.99 19.15 30.51
N ASP A 174 6.17 18.53 30.65
CA ASP A 174 7.31 19.05 31.42
C ASP A 174 8.16 20.07 30.62
N GLY A 175 7.76 20.41 29.39
CA GLY A 175 8.39 21.48 28.59
C GLY A 175 8.36 22.84 29.32
N PRO A 176 9.26 23.79 28.97
CA PRO A 176 9.56 24.96 29.81
C PRO A 176 8.29 25.75 30.11
N GLN A 177 7.85 25.67 31.37
CA GLN A 177 6.74 26.44 31.91
C GLN A 177 6.95 27.90 31.55
N ARG A 178 6.16 28.43 30.61
CA ARG A 178 5.96 29.87 30.52
C ARG A 178 5.22 30.26 31.79
N TYR A 179 5.99 30.68 32.79
CA TYR A 179 5.44 31.37 33.95
C TYR A 179 4.50 32.48 33.47
N PRO A 180 3.26 32.55 33.93
CA PRO A 180 2.45 33.74 33.71
C PRO A 180 3.16 34.92 34.40
N ARG A 181 3.68 35.85 33.59
CA ARG A 181 3.86 37.22 34.06
C ARG A 181 2.46 37.73 34.34
N GLU A 182 2.14 37.93 35.60
CA GLU A 182 1.36 39.05 36.12
C GLU A 182 0.85 38.72 37.52
N PHE A 183 1.42 39.38 38.52
CA PHE A 183 0.66 40.15 39.50
C PHE A 183 1.62 41.16 40.13
N ARG A 184 1.91 42.23 39.38
CA ARG A 184 2.48 43.45 39.98
C ARG A 184 1.29 44.19 40.59
N LYS A 185 1.01 43.93 41.87
CA LYS A 185 0.09 44.78 42.66
C LYS A 185 0.79 46.13 42.86
N SER A 186 0.21 47.18 42.30
CA SER A 186 0.41 48.58 42.71
C SER A 186 -0.84 49.05 43.41
#